data_AF-A0AAV3UD12-F1
#
_entry.id   AF-A0AAV3UD12-F1
#
_cell.length_a   1.000
_cell.length_b   1.000
_cell.length_c   1.000
_cell.angle_alpha   90.00
_cell.angle_beta   90.00
_cell.angle_gamma   90.00
#
_symmetry.space_group_name_H-M   'P 1'
#
loop_
_entity.id
_entity.type
_entity.pdbx_description
1 polymer ?
#
loop_
_entity_poly.entity_id
_entity_poly.type
_entity_poly.pdbx_seq_one_letter_code
_entity_poly.pdbx_strand_id
1 'polypeptide(L)'
;MGLDVQAPDAPTLRPEADMQEYDDVSVQGETNYRREELETFLHEGAWEESFDQWVEHTELEKREFETALDLDLFDEFDFFWDDFADRVGYHAPGIPEDWKEREIHPDIDSWNAVSSINASLTELGQIICDVLEAEYVDWEAEFEAPDDLPDFGDD
;
A
#
# COMPACT_ATOMS: atom_id res chain seq x y z
N MET A 1 8.00 16.44 13.70
CA MET A 1 9.45 16.35 13.98
C MET A 1 9.85 15.06 13.34
N GLY A 2 10.68 15.07 12.31
CA GLY A 2 10.92 13.86 11.52
C GLY A 2 11.63 12.77 12.31
N LEU A 3 11.46 11.53 11.84
CA LEU A 3 12.05 10.33 12.40
C LEU A 3 13.43 10.07 11.77
N ASP A 4 14.47 9.91 12.59
CA ASP A 4 15.84 9.62 12.14
C ASP A 4 16.08 8.10 12.10
N VAL A 5 15.59 7.45 11.04
CA VAL A 5 15.69 6.00 10.79
C VAL A 5 15.97 5.74 9.30
N GLN A 6 16.46 4.54 8.99
CA GLN A 6 16.61 4.09 7.60
C GLN A 6 15.35 3.37 7.15
N ALA A 7 15.05 3.45 5.85
CA ALA A 7 14.00 2.67 5.23
C ALA A 7 14.27 1.16 5.43
N PRO A 8 13.26 0.38 5.83
CA PRO A 8 13.33 -1.08 5.79
C PRO A 8 13.29 -1.56 4.33
N ASP A 9 13.51 -2.86 4.10
CA ASP A 9 13.33 -3.45 2.78
C ASP A 9 11.88 -3.27 2.28
N ALA A 10 11.72 -3.09 0.97
CA ALA A 10 10.40 -3.03 0.33
C ALA A 10 9.67 -4.38 0.44
N PRO A 11 8.33 -4.37 0.55
CA PRO A 11 7.53 -5.59 0.69
C PRO A 11 7.57 -6.43 -0.58
N THR A 12 7.43 -7.75 -0.40
CA THR A 12 7.18 -8.68 -1.52
C THR A 12 5.67 -8.80 -1.74
N LEU A 13 5.20 -8.52 -2.96
CA LEU A 13 3.76 -8.53 -3.25
C LEU A 13 3.26 -9.97 -3.43
N ARG A 14 2.29 -10.38 -2.60
CA ARG A 14 1.76 -11.76 -2.61
C ARG A 14 1.07 -12.09 -3.95
N PRO A 15 1.03 -13.34 -4.45
CA PRO A 15 0.31 -13.61 -5.69
C PRO A 15 -1.20 -13.38 -5.55
N GLU A 16 -1.88 -13.01 -6.63
CA GLU A 16 -3.30 -12.60 -6.61
C GLU A 16 -4.26 -13.67 -6.05
N ALA A 17 -3.89 -14.94 -6.14
CA ALA A 17 -4.70 -16.04 -5.62
C ALA A 17 -4.93 -15.98 -4.11
N ASP A 18 -4.03 -15.31 -3.37
CA ASP A 18 -4.09 -15.09 -1.93
C ASP A 18 -4.94 -13.86 -1.55
N MET A 19 -5.33 -13.02 -2.52
CA MET A 19 -6.18 -11.84 -2.27
C MET A 19 -7.68 -12.13 -2.15
N GLN A 20 -8.12 -13.37 -2.39
CA GLN A 20 -9.52 -13.78 -2.17
C GLN A 20 -9.96 -13.67 -0.69
N GLU A 21 -9.04 -13.40 0.23
CA GLU A 21 -9.32 -13.06 1.63
C GLU A 21 -9.73 -11.59 1.83
N TYR A 22 -9.49 -10.72 0.85
CA TYR A 22 -9.95 -9.32 0.86
C TYR A 22 -11.32 -9.23 0.19
N ASP A 23 -12.38 -9.02 0.98
CA ASP A 23 -13.79 -9.08 0.54
C ASP A 23 -14.18 -8.01 -0.52
N ASP A 24 -13.31 -7.03 -0.80
CA ASP A 24 -13.64 -5.82 -1.58
C ASP A 24 -13.07 -5.78 -3.01
N VAL A 25 -12.24 -6.74 -3.45
CA VAL A 25 -11.53 -6.63 -4.75
C VAL A 25 -12.00 -7.69 -5.77
N SER A 26 -12.61 -7.24 -6.87
CA SER A 26 -12.92 -8.06 -8.06
C SER A 26 -11.79 -7.95 -9.08
N VAL A 27 -10.87 -8.92 -9.07
CA VAL A 27 -9.66 -8.88 -9.92
C VAL A 27 -9.81 -9.72 -11.20
N GLN A 28 -9.52 -9.15 -12.37
CA GLN A 28 -9.40 -9.85 -13.66
C GLN A 28 -7.94 -9.90 -14.14
N GLY A 29 -7.56 -10.92 -14.92
CA GLY A 29 -6.19 -11.41 -15.09
C GLY A 29 -5.10 -10.48 -15.68
N GLU A 30 -5.39 -9.21 -16.00
CA GLU A 30 -4.37 -8.19 -16.33
C GLU A 30 -3.69 -7.64 -15.06
N THR A 31 -4.33 -7.80 -13.90
CA THR A 31 -3.82 -7.31 -12.62
C THR A 31 -2.54 -8.03 -12.16
N ASN A 32 -2.29 -9.28 -12.56
CA ASN A 32 -1.05 -9.99 -12.20
C ASN A 32 0.21 -9.33 -12.77
N TYR A 33 0.15 -8.90 -14.03
CA TYR A 33 1.31 -8.30 -14.71
C TYR A 33 1.66 -6.94 -14.10
N ARG A 34 0.63 -6.11 -13.87
CA ARG A 34 0.79 -4.81 -13.18
C ARG A 34 1.38 -4.99 -11.78
N ARG A 35 1.09 -6.09 -11.10
CA ARG A 35 1.62 -6.37 -9.76
C ARG A 35 3.13 -6.68 -9.76
N GLU A 36 3.60 -7.51 -10.68
CA GLU A 36 5.04 -7.77 -10.83
C GLU A 36 5.80 -6.46 -11.17
N GLU A 37 5.19 -5.58 -11.96
CA GLU A 37 5.73 -4.25 -12.26
C GLU A 37 5.73 -3.33 -11.03
N LEU A 38 4.64 -3.28 -10.25
CA LEU A 38 4.57 -2.52 -9.00
C LEU A 38 5.65 -2.97 -8.01
N GLU A 39 5.83 -4.29 -7.82
CA GLU A 39 6.90 -4.83 -6.98
C GLU A 39 8.28 -4.36 -7.47
N THR A 40 8.50 -4.39 -8.79
CA THR A 40 9.75 -3.90 -9.39
C THR A 40 9.96 -2.42 -9.08
N PHE A 41 8.94 -1.57 -9.26
CA PHE A 41 9.04 -0.13 -8.98
C PHE A 41 9.32 0.17 -7.51
N LEU A 42 8.70 -0.58 -6.59
CA LEU A 42 8.99 -0.49 -5.15
C LEU A 42 10.47 -0.74 -4.88
N HIS A 43 11.05 -1.79 -5.47
CA HIS A 43 12.48 -2.10 -5.32
C HIS A 43 13.43 -1.18 -6.09
N GLU A 44 12.97 -0.51 -7.16
CA GLU A 44 13.79 0.40 -7.96
C GLU A 44 13.95 1.79 -7.33
N GLY A 45 13.08 2.17 -6.40
CA GLY A 45 13.25 3.41 -5.64
C GLY A 45 11.98 4.02 -5.07
N ALA A 46 10.79 3.61 -5.54
CA ALA A 46 9.54 4.19 -5.06
C ALA A 46 9.38 4.03 -3.54
N TRP A 47 9.76 2.86 -3.00
CA TRP A 47 9.72 2.62 -1.56
C TRP A 47 10.65 3.54 -0.77
N GLU A 48 11.92 3.65 -1.17
CA GLU A 48 12.92 4.47 -0.47
C GLU A 48 12.52 5.96 -0.51
N GLU A 49 12.09 6.45 -1.67
CA GLU A 49 11.67 7.85 -1.84
C GLU A 49 10.43 8.19 -1.01
N SER A 50 9.40 7.35 -1.05
CA SER A 50 8.20 7.54 -0.24
C SER A 50 8.49 7.46 1.25
N PHE A 51 9.37 6.54 1.66
CA PHE A 51 9.76 6.41 3.06
C PHE A 51 10.52 7.65 3.55
N ASP A 52 11.46 8.16 2.75
CA ASP A 52 12.18 9.41 3.05
C ASP A 52 11.22 10.59 3.24
N GLN A 53 10.21 10.73 2.37
CA GLN A 53 9.18 11.76 2.52
C GLN A 53 8.34 11.57 3.79
N TRP A 54 7.95 10.33 4.08
CA TRP A 54 7.14 10.00 5.25
C TRP A 54 7.89 10.29 6.56
N VAL A 55 9.16 9.91 6.68
CA VAL A 55 9.92 10.15 7.91
C VAL A 55 10.12 11.63 8.21
N GLU A 56 10.10 12.52 7.23
CA GLU A 56 10.20 13.97 7.48
C GLU A 56 8.98 14.53 8.23
N HIS A 57 7.81 13.91 8.05
CA HIS A 57 6.53 14.46 8.49
C HIS A 57 5.77 13.59 9.49
N THR A 58 6.10 12.30 9.59
CA THR A 58 5.41 11.37 10.48
C THR A 58 5.43 11.84 11.93
N GLU A 59 4.34 11.56 12.64
CA GLU A 59 4.22 11.75 14.08
C GLU A 59 4.62 10.49 14.86
N LEU A 60 5.02 9.41 14.16
CA LEU A 60 5.41 8.15 14.78
C LEU A 60 6.71 8.31 15.58
N GLU A 61 6.68 7.86 16.84
CA GLU A 61 7.88 7.84 17.67
C GLU A 61 8.79 6.67 17.30
N LYS A 62 10.09 6.83 17.58
CA LYS A 62 11.09 5.80 17.28
C LYS A 62 10.76 4.42 17.87
N ARG A 63 10.22 4.38 19.08
CA ARG A 63 9.84 3.12 19.75
C ARG A 63 8.71 2.41 19.01
N GLU A 64 7.75 3.17 18.49
CA GLU A 64 6.61 2.65 17.74
C GLU A 64 7.06 2.16 16.37
N PHE A 65 7.97 2.88 15.72
CA PHE A 65 8.65 2.41 14.50
C PHE A 65 9.41 1.11 14.71
N GLU A 66 10.24 1.02 15.76
CA GLU A 66 10.99 -0.21 16.10
C GLU A 66 10.04 -1.37 16.37
N THR A 67 8.88 -1.12 16.98
CA THR A 67 7.84 -2.13 17.20
C THR A 67 7.21 -2.59 15.88
N ALA A 68 6.90 -1.67 14.97
CA ALA A 68 6.36 -2.02 13.66
C ALA A 68 7.36 -2.84 12.82
N LEU A 69 8.65 -2.54 12.96
CA LEU A 69 9.72 -3.29 12.32
C LEU A 69 9.88 -4.70 12.91
N ASP A 70 9.86 -4.85 14.25
CA ASP A 70 9.96 -6.18 14.91
C ASP A 70 8.76 -7.10 14.58
N LEU A 71 7.61 -6.49 14.31
CA LEU A 71 6.40 -7.19 13.88
C LEU A 71 6.36 -7.47 12.37
N ASP A 72 7.42 -7.17 11.63
CA ASP A 72 7.51 -7.30 10.16
C ASP A 72 6.38 -6.59 9.40
N LEU A 73 5.76 -5.54 10.00
CA LEU A 73 4.59 -4.90 9.40
C LEU A 73 4.94 -4.30 8.03
N PHE A 74 6.13 -3.74 7.86
CA PHE A 74 6.54 -3.17 6.57
C PHE A 74 6.58 -4.18 5.42
N ASP A 75 6.86 -5.45 5.70
CA ASP A 75 6.83 -6.54 4.70
C ASP A 75 5.39 -6.97 4.37
N GLU A 76 4.43 -6.70 5.26
CA GLU A 76 3.02 -7.06 5.09
C GLU A 76 2.22 -6.03 4.26
N PHE A 77 2.83 -4.94 3.81
CA PHE A 77 2.16 -4.04 2.87
C PHE A 77 1.85 -4.74 1.56
N ASP A 78 0.68 -4.41 1.02
CA ASP A 78 0.26 -4.87 -0.29
C ASP A 78 -0.11 -3.69 -1.18
N PHE A 79 0.21 -3.79 -2.46
CA PHE A 79 -0.10 -2.79 -3.48
C PHE A 79 -0.68 -3.47 -4.72
N PHE A 80 -1.65 -2.80 -5.35
CA PHE A 80 -2.34 -3.33 -6.52
C PHE A 80 -2.81 -2.21 -7.42
N TRP A 81 -2.98 -2.50 -8.70
CA TRP A 81 -3.68 -1.59 -9.61
C TRP A 81 -5.19 -1.80 -9.49
N ASP A 82 -5.92 -0.71 -9.21
CA ASP A 82 -7.37 -0.69 -9.22
C ASP A 82 -7.85 -0.12 -10.57
N ASP A 83 -8.27 -1.01 -11.47
CA ASP A 83 -8.75 -0.62 -12.80
C ASP A 83 -10.08 0.14 -12.75
N PHE A 84 -10.90 -0.09 -11.73
CA PHE A 84 -12.17 0.62 -11.58
C PHE A 84 -11.96 2.07 -11.12
N ALA A 85 -10.96 2.29 -10.27
CA ALA A 85 -10.61 3.60 -9.75
C ALA A 85 -9.48 4.30 -10.54
N ASP A 86 -8.88 3.62 -11.52
CA ASP A 86 -7.77 4.10 -12.37
C ASP A 86 -6.62 4.66 -11.53
N ARG A 87 -6.18 3.90 -10.53
CA ARG A 87 -5.14 4.31 -9.56
C ARG A 87 -4.44 3.13 -8.90
N VAL A 88 -3.36 3.41 -8.17
CA VAL A 88 -2.71 2.40 -7.32
C VAL A 88 -3.43 2.35 -5.97
N GLY A 89 -3.95 1.16 -5.63
CA GLY A 89 -4.49 0.83 -4.33
C GLY A 89 -3.45 0.19 -3.41
N TYR A 90 -3.69 0.27 -2.10
CA TYR A 90 -2.86 -0.39 -1.10
C TYR A 90 -3.71 -1.05 0.00
N HIS A 91 -3.14 -2.08 0.61
CA HIS A 91 -3.59 -2.61 1.89
C HIS A 91 -2.52 -2.36 2.94
N ALA A 92 -2.81 -1.44 3.87
CA ALA A 92 -1.91 -1.17 4.96
C ALA A 92 -1.99 -2.28 6.01
N PRO A 93 -0.84 -2.78 6.49
CA PRO A 93 -0.76 -3.70 7.61
C PRO A 93 -1.16 -2.98 8.90
N GLY A 94 -1.52 -3.75 9.93
CA GLY A 94 -1.94 -3.16 11.19
C GLY A 94 -1.98 -4.14 12.34
N ILE A 95 -1.82 -3.58 13.53
CA ILE A 95 -1.94 -4.32 14.79
C ILE A 95 -3.44 -4.58 15.06
N PRO A 96 -3.83 -5.83 15.34
CA PRO A 96 -5.23 -6.20 15.60
C PRO A 96 -5.74 -5.65 16.94
N GLU A 97 -7.05 -5.47 17.06
CA GLU A 97 -7.69 -4.94 18.29
C GLU A 97 -7.47 -5.84 19.52
N ASP A 98 -7.42 -7.17 19.34
CA ASP A 98 -7.14 -8.13 20.41
C ASP A 98 -5.64 -8.29 20.74
N TRP A 99 -4.79 -7.33 20.35
CA TRP A 99 -3.33 -7.34 20.57
C TRP A 99 -2.95 -7.67 22.03
N LYS A 100 -3.74 -7.18 22.98
CA LYS A 100 -3.48 -7.34 24.42
C LYS A 100 -3.74 -8.76 24.90
N GLU A 101 -4.76 -9.42 24.35
CA GLU A 101 -5.06 -10.83 24.66
C GLU A 101 -4.05 -11.77 24.01
N ARG A 102 -3.50 -11.35 22.86
CA ARG A 102 -2.51 -12.11 22.09
C ARG A 102 -1.07 -11.88 22.55
N GLU A 103 -0.83 -10.89 23.41
CA GLU A 103 0.50 -10.52 23.92
C GLU A 103 1.53 -10.36 22.79
N ILE A 104 1.13 -9.70 21.69
CA ILE A 104 1.86 -9.74 20.40
C ILE A 104 3.27 -9.13 20.47
N HIS A 105 3.49 -8.12 21.31
CA HIS A 105 4.78 -7.47 21.46
C HIS A 105 4.87 -6.77 22.83
N PRO A 106 6.00 -6.88 23.57
CA PRO A 106 6.14 -6.30 24.90
C PRO A 106 6.13 -4.76 24.94
N ASP A 107 6.47 -4.10 23.84
CA ASP A 107 6.44 -2.63 23.76
C ASP A 107 5.07 -2.04 23.40
N ILE A 108 4.09 -2.87 23.06
CA ILE A 108 2.71 -2.42 22.89
C ILE A 108 2.06 -2.43 24.27
N ASP A 109 2.09 -1.28 24.93
CA ASP A 109 1.56 -1.10 26.29
C ASP A 109 0.27 -0.25 26.33
N SER A 110 -0.14 0.33 25.21
CA SER A 110 -1.30 1.22 25.14
C SER A 110 -2.02 1.18 23.79
N TRP A 111 -3.32 1.50 23.82
CA TRP A 111 -4.11 1.72 22.61
C TRP A 111 -3.63 2.90 21.77
N ASN A 112 -2.99 3.88 22.41
CA ASN A 112 -2.44 5.01 21.70
C ASN A 112 -1.28 4.58 20.79
N ALA A 113 -0.37 3.74 21.29
CA ALA A 113 0.72 3.19 20.46
C ALA A 113 0.19 2.39 19.25
N VAL A 114 -0.81 1.53 19.48
CA VAL A 114 -1.46 0.77 18.39
C VAL A 114 -2.07 1.70 17.35
N SER A 115 -2.82 2.72 17.80
CA SER A 115 -3.44 3.68 16.90
C SER A 115 -2.40 4.50 16.14
N SER A 116 -1.32 4.93 16.78
CA SER A 116 -0.25 5.70 16.14
C SER A 116 0.42 4.88 15.05
N ILE A 117 0.76 3.62 15.33
CA ILE A 117 1.38 2.70 14.36
C ILE A 117 0.44 2.51 13.16
N ASN A 118 -0.80 2.08 13.39
CA ASN A 118 -1.74 1.79 12.29
C ASN A 118 -2.03 3.04 11.44
N ALA A 119 -2.21 4.21 12.08
CA ALA A 119 -2.43 5.46 11.36
C ALA A 119 -1.21 5.86 10.53
N SER A 120 -0.01 5.71 11.08
CA SER A 120 1.22 6.10 10.38
C SER A 120 1.57 5.15 9.23
N LEU A 121 1.25 3.85 9.36
CA LEU A 121 1.37 2.88 8.25
C LEU A 121 0.34 3.16 7.15
N THR A 122 -0.87 3.55 7.51
CA THR A 122 -1.87 4.00 6.52
C THR A 122 -1.37 5.23 5.75
N GLU A 123 -0.80 6.21 6.45
CA GLU A 123 -0.22 7.40 5.83
C GLU A 123 0.94 7.05 4.88
N LEU A 124 1.86 6.16 5.30
CA LEU A 124 2.94 5.69 4.46
C LEU A 124 2.42 5.02 3.18
N GLY A 125 1.41 4.14 3.29
CA GLY A 125 0.79 3.48 2.13
C GLY A 125 0.24 4.48 1.11
N GLN A 126 -0.40 5.56 1.59
CA GLN A 126 -0.89 6.63 0.72
C GLN A 126 0.25 7.33 -0.02
N ILE A 127 1.34 7.70 0.69
CA ILE A 127 2.50 8.37 0.09
C ILE A 127 3.15 7.48 -0.97
N ILE A 128 3.21 6.17 -0.75
CA ILE A 128 3.74 5.21 -1.72
C ILE A 128 2.88 5.17 -2.99
N CYS A 129 1.56 5.10 -2.86
CA CYS A 129 0.67 5.19 -4.01
C CYS A 129 0.86 6.51 -4.78
N ASP A 130 0.90 7.64 -4.06
CA ASP A 130 1.07 8.96 -4.69
C ASP A 130 2.39 9.05 -5.50
N VAL A 131 3.49 8.47 -4.98
CA VAL A 131 4.80 8.43 -5.69
C VAL A 131 4.77 7.45 -6.86
N LEU A 132 4.20 6.26 -6.68
CA LEU A 132 4.07 5.28 -7.75
C LEU A 132 3.28 5.86 -8.93
N GLU A 133 2.14 6.50 -8.65
CA GLU A 133 1.29 7.13 -9.67
C GLU A 133 1.95 8.35 -10.33
N ALA A 134 2.76 9.12 -9.60
CA ALA A 134 3.40 10.30 -10.15
C ALA A 134 4.63 9.99 -11.02
N GLU A 135 5.46 9.03 -10.61
CA GLU A 135 6.81 8.87 -11.16
C GLU A 135 7.06 7.52 -11.85
N TYR A 136 6.25 6.48 -11.58
CA TYR A 136 6.52 5.11 -12.05
C TYR A 136 5.41 4.52 -12.93
N VAL A 137 4.15 4.81 -12.64
CA VAL A 137 2.98 4.26 -13.32
C VAL A 137 2.44 5.26 -14.35
N ASP A 138 2.45 4.87 -15.62
CA ASP A 138 1.85 5.60 -16.75
C ASP A 138 0.66 4.81 -17.34
N TRP A 139 0.06 3.92 -16.55
CA TRP A 139 -1.05 3.08 -17.00
C TRP A 139 -2.35 3.88 -16.96
N GLU A 140 -3.13 3.76 -18.03
CA GLU A 140 -4.52 4.20 -18.09
C GLU A 140 -5.38 2.97 -18.36
N ALA A 141 -6.59 2.91 -17.79
CA ALA A 141 -7.56 1.89 -18.17
C ALA A 141 -7.86 2.02 -19.67
N GLU A 142 -7.55 0.97 -20.45
CA GLU A 142 -7.84 0.95 -21.89
C GLU A 142 -9.36 0.86 -22.10
N PHE A 143 -10.03 2.00 -22.21
CA PHE A 143 -11.46 2.04 -22.56
C PHE A 143 -11.63 1.68 -24.04
N GLU A 144 -11.88 0.40 -24.32
CA GLU A 144 -12.35 -0.01 -25.64
C GLU A 144 -13.83 0.37 -25.78
N ALA A 145 -14.09 1.50 -26.45
CA ALA A 145 -15.45 1.91 -26.76
C ALA A 145 -16.14 0.80 -27.58
N PRO A 146 -17.38 0.39 -27.22
CA PRO A 146 -18.08 -0.63 -27.99
C PRO A 146 -18.26 -0.16 -29.44
N ASP A 147 -17.82 -0.99 -30.39
CA ASP A 147 -17.87 -0.74 -31.84
C ASP A 147 -19.30 -0.49 -32.37
N ASP A 148 -20.32 -0.82 -31.58
CA ASP A 148 -21.76 -0.72 -31.90
C ASP A 148 -22.37 0.60 -31.39
N LEU A 149 -21.71 1.74 -31.60
CA LEU A 149 -22.38 3.04 -31.44
C LEU A 149 -23.40 3.20 -32.58
N PRO A 150 -24.72 3.31 -32.30
CA PRO A 150 -25.70 3.51 -33.35
C PRO A 150 -25.43 4.85 -34.06
N ASP A 151 -25.30 4.80 -35.38
CA ASP A 151 -25.21 5.98 -36.24
C ASP A 151 -26.52 6.76 -36.12
N PHE A 152 -26.55 7.78 -35.26
CA PHE A 152 -27.64 8.74 -35.20
C PHE A 152 -27.52 9.67 -36.42
N GLY A 153 -27.86 9.12 -37.59
CA GLY A 153 -28.09 9.91 -38.80
C GLY A 153 -29.15 10.98 -38.51
N ASP A 154 -28.75 12.23 -38.70
CA ASP A 154 -29.60 13.43 -38.67
C ASP A 154 -30.66 13.31 -39.80
N ASP A 155 -31.93 13.11 -39.46
CA ASP A 155 -33.10 13.24 -40.35
C ASP A 155 -34.01 14.39 -39.90
#